data_AF-A0A7J8P7P3-F1
#
_entry.id   AF-A0A7J8P7P3-F1
#
_cell.length_a   1.000
_cell.length_b   1.000
_cell.length_c   1.000
_cell.angle_alpha   90.00
_cell.angle_beta   90.00
_cell.angle_gamma   90.00
#
_symmetry.space_group_name_H-M   'P 1'
#
loop_
_entity.id
_entity.type
_entity.pdbx_description
1 polymer ?
#
loop_
_entity_poly.entity_id
_entity_poly.type
_entity_poly.pdbx_seq_one_letter_code
_entity_poly.pdbx_strand_id
1 'polypeptide(L)'
;VYNAPLSHEEGCSIIKEAFSRGITFFDTADIYGEKHDNEIMLGKALKQLPREKIQVATKFGFVKLESKGRPLIEVKGSPQHVRACCEASLERLDVDYIDLYFQHRVDTSVPIEDTVSRMRPTKDCLNESMLWFIDRQVCPMFKLRALPIKALLATLIPFDLAAVYLKMGELKKLVEEGKIKYIGLSEPSIDTIKRAHKVHPITALQMEYSLWTREIEDEIIPLCR
;
A
#
# COMPACT_ATOMS: atom_id res chain seq x y z
N VAL A 1 -13.77 -14.12 16.59
CA VAL A 1 -13.47 -12.98 17.49
C VAL A 1 -12.71 -13.55 18.66
N TYR A 2 -11.46 -13.16 18.85
CA TYR A 2 -10.57 -13.83 19.81
C TYR A 2 -10.92 -13.50 21.27
N ASN A 3 -11.34 -12.26 21.58
CA ASN A 3 -11.79 -11.80 22.90
C ASN A 3 -12.73 -10.58 22.79
N ALA A 4 -13.39 -10.21 23.90
CA ALA A 4 -14.14 -8.96 24.00
C ALA A 4 -13.20 -7.73 23.85
N PRO A 5 -13.64 -6.64 23.21
CA PRO A 5 -12.85 -5.42 23.12
C PRO A 5 -12.62 -4.82 24.50
N LEU A 6 -11.41 -4.31 24.73
CA LEU A 6 -11.08 -3.56 25.94
C LEU A 6 -11.81 -2.21 25.94
N SER A 7 -12.02 -1.65 27.13
CA SER A 7 -12.39 -0.24 27.22
C SER A 7 -11.23 0.65 26.71
N HIS A 8 -11.55 1.84 26.21
CA HIS A 8 -10.50 2.79 25.78
C HIS A 8 -9.56 3.16 26.95
N GLU A 9 -10.06 3.19 28.19
CA GLU A 9 -9.26 3.52 29.36
C GLU A 9 -8.18 2.45 29.60
N GLU A 10 -8.57 1.18 29.62
CA GLU A 10 -7.63 0.06 29.78
C GLU A 10 -6.64 -0.01 28.61
N GLY A 11 -7.12 0.15 27.38
CA GLY A 11 -6.26 0.17 26.20
C GLY A 11 -5.25 1.32 26.21
N CYS A 12 -5.67 2.53 26.61
CA CYS A 12 -4.76 3.67 26.79
C CYS A 12 -3.73 3.39 27.90
N SER A 13 -4.14 2.76 29.01
CA SER A 13 -3.23 2.40 30.09
C SER A 13 -2.12 1.45 29.61
N ILE A 14 -2.48 0.43 28.82
CA ILE A 14 -1.51 -0.51 28.23
C ILE A 14 -0.54 0.21 27.28
N ILE A 15 -1.03 1.11 26.42
CA ILE A 15 -0.18 1.87 25.49
C ILE A 15 0.81 2.77 26.26
N LYS A 16 0.34 3.45 27.31
CA LYS A 16 1.19 4.29 28.17
C LYS A 16 2.25 3.47 28.89
N GLU A 17 1.89 2.28 29.37
CA GLU A 17 2.84 1.37 30.02
C GLU A 17 3.85 0.78 29.03
N ALA A 18 3.45 0.47 27.80
CA ALA A 18 4.38 0.08 26.75
C ALA A 18 5.40 1.21 26.47
N PHE A 19 4.92 2.45 26.37
CA PHE A 19 5.78 3.61 26.18
C PHE A 19 6.70 3.87 27.38
N SER A 20 6.22 3.71 28.61
CA SER A 20 7.03 3.86 29.84
C SER A 20 8.21 2.87 29.87
N ARG A 21 8.04 1.71 29.22
CA ARG A 21 9.05 0.66 29.04
C ARG A 21 9.95 0.87 27.80
N GLY A 22 9.80 1.97 27.09
CA GLY A 22 10.62 2.33 25.94
C GLY A 22 10.10 1.85 24.58
N ILE A 23 8.88 1.29 24.51
CA ILE A 23 8.27 0.94 23.21
C ILE A 23 7.77 2.23 22.55
N THR A 24 8.30 2.53 21.37
CA THR A 24 7.93 3.73 20.60
C THR A 24 7.18 3.42 19.31
N PHE A 25 7.16 2.16 18.86
CA PHE A 25 6.51 1.76 17.63
C PHE A 25 5.18 1.07 17.91
N PHE A 26 4.08 1.69 17.47
CA PHE A 26 2.73 1.18 17.66
C PHE A 26 2.07 0.92 16.31
N ASP A 27 1.70 -0.32 16.07
CA ASP A 27 1.03 -0.79 14.86
C ASP A 27 -0.48 -0.95 15.11
N THR A 28 -1.28 -0.41 14.19
CA THR A 28 -2.74 -0.55 14.13
C THR A 28 -3.17 -0.72 12.66
N ALA A 29 -4.46 -0.70 12.37
CA ALA A 29 -5.00 -0.68 11.02
C ALA A 29 -6.43 -0.12 11.04
N ASP A 30 -6.87 0.46 9.92
CA ASP A 30 -8.27 0.91 9.75
C ASP A 30 -9.28 -0.21 10.04
N ILE A 31 -8.95 -1.45 9.70
CA ILE A 31 -9.86 -2.59 9.85
C ILE A 31 -10.00 -3.10 11.30
N TYR A 32 -9.12 -2.68 12.22
CA TYR A 32 -9.09 -3.19 13.59
C TYR A 32 -10.18 -2.54 14.46
N GLY A 33 -10.94 -3.39 15.15
CA GLY A 33 -12.07 -2.98 15.96
C GLY A 33 -13.35 -2.76 15.14
N GLU A 34 -14.48 -2.67 15.85
CA GLU A 34 -15.74 -2.25 15.23
C GLU A 34 -15.65 -0.77 14.89
N LYS A 35 -16.10 -0.35 13.70
CA LYS A 35 -16.08 1.07 13.29
C LYS A 35 -14.72 1.77 13.50
N HIS A 36 -13.62 1.05 13.22
CA HIS A 36 -12.25 1.57 13.30
C HIS A 36 -11.80 1.94 14.74
N ASP A 37 -12.42 1.34 15.75
CA ASP A 37 -12.22 1.70 17.16
C ASP A 37 -10.76 1.69 17.62
N ASN A 38 -9.93 0.83 17.06
CA ASN A 38 -8.54 0.69 17.49
C ASN A 38 -7.69 1.94 17.17
N GLU A 39 -7.89 2.58 16.00
CA GLU A 39 -7.22 3.84 15.68
C GLU A 39 -7.71 4.97 16.58
N ILE A 40 -9.01 5.01 16.90
CA ILE A 40 -9.61 6.01 17.80
C ILE A 40 -9.03 5.86 19.22
N MET A 41 -8.91 4.62 19.71
CA MET A 41 -8.29 4.32 21.00
C MET A 41 -6.82 4.72 21.03
N LEU A 42 -6.05 4.39 19.98
CA LEU A 42 -4.65 4.79 19.89
C LEU A 42 -4.52 6.32 19.87
N GLY A 43 -5.35 7.03 19.10
CA GLY A 43 -5.37 8.50 19.09
C GLY A 43 -5.61 9.11 20.48
N LYS A 44 -6.55 8.57 21.25
CA LYS A 44 -6.76 9.00 22.66
C LYS A 44 -5.54 8.78 23.55
N ALA A 45 -4.79 7.70 23.33
CA ALA A 45 -3.55 7.43 24.08
C ALA A 45 -2.43 8.40 23.67
N LEU A 46 -2.30 8.69 22.37
CA LEU A 46 -1.27 9.58 21.84
C LEU A 46 -1.40 11.01 22.38
N LYS A 47 -2.62 11.50 22.65
CA LYS A 47 -2.83 12.82 23.30
C LYS A 47 -2.19 12.94 24.69
N GLN A 48 -1.89 11.83 25.33
CA GLN A 48 -1.29 11.78 26.67
C GLN A 48 0.22 11.48 26.62
N LEU A 49 0.80 11.38 25.43
CA LEU A 49 2.17 10.97 25.20
C LEU A 49 2.88 11.97 24.28
N PRO A 50 4.22 12.05 24.32
CA PRO A 50 4.98 12.88 23.39
C PRO A 50 4.92 12.28 21.97
N ARG A 51 3.98 12.76 21.15
CA ARG A 51 3.69 12.27 19.78
C ARG A 51 4.94 12.15 18.92
N GLU A 52 5.86 13.10 19.02
CA GLU A 52 7.11 13.17 18.26
C GLU A 52 8.11 12.06 18.60
N LYS A 53 7.96 11.42 19.77
CA LYS A 53 8.78 10.29 20.19
C LYS A 53 8.20 8.94 19.79
N ILE A 54 7.00 8.94 19.20
CA ILE A 54 6.25 7.73 18.87
C ILE A 54 6.18 7.59 17.34
N GLN A 55 6.39 6.37 16.87
CA GLN A 55 6.23 5.99 15.47
C GLN A 55 4.90 5.25 15.34
N VAL A 56 3.93 5.88 14.66
CA VAL A 56 2.62 5.27 14.41
C VAL A 56 2.63 4.57 13.06
N ALA A 57 2.33 3.27 13.07
CA ALA A 57 2.03 2.49 11.88
C ALA A 57 0.53 2.22 11.77
N THR A 58 -0.07 2.53 10.63
CA THR A 58 -1.44 2.09 10.31
C THR A 58 -1.54 1.64 8.86
N LYS A 59 -2.67 1.05 8.48
CA LYS A 59 -2.85 0.35 7.21
C LYS A 59 -4.20 0.64 6.60
N PHE A 60 -4.27 0.51 5.27
CA PHE A 60 -5.50 0.62 4.49
C PHE A 60 -5.68 -0.56 3.54
N GLY A 61 -6.89 -0.64 2.98
CA GLY A 61 -7.16 -1.38 1.76
C GLY A 61 -8.37 -2.30 1.87
N PHE A 62 -8.88 -2.56 3.07
CA PHE A 62 -10.08 -3.38 3.23
C PHE A 62 -11.35 -2.55 3.10
N VAL A 63 -12.29 -3.02 2.28
CA VAL A 63 -13.64 -2.46 2.16
C VAL A 63 -14.64 -3.50 2.62
N LYS A 64 -15.40 -3.16 3.66
CA LYS A 64 -16.55 -3.95 4.10
C LYS A 64 -17.75 -3.60 3.21
N LEU A 65 -18.27 -4.58 2.48
CA LEU A 65 -19.49 -4.47 1.71
C LEU A 65 -20.54 -5.42 2.29
N GLU A 66 -21.81 -5.05 2.17
CA GLU A 66 -22.91 -5.97 2.42
C GLU A 66 -23.38 -6.54 1.07
N SER A 67 -23.25 -7.85 0.90
CA SER A 67 -23.75 -8.55 -0.28
C SER A 67 -24.69 -9.67 0.16
N LYS A 68 -25.97 -9.58 -0.23
CA LYS A 68 -27.02 -10.56 0.09
C LYS A 68 -27.08 -10.94 1.58
N GLY A 69 -26.94 -9.96 2.48
CA GLY A 69 -27.00 -10.18 3.93
C GLY A 69 -25.77 -10.87 4.53
N ARG A 70 -24.67 -11.00 3.77
CA ARG A 70 -23.37 -11.47 4.28
C ARG A 70 -22.33 -10.36 4.17
N PRO A 71 -21.49 -10.16 5.20
CA PRO A 71 -20.37 -9.25 5.11
C PRO A 71 -19.35 -9.82 4.11
N LEU A 72 -19.04 -9.05 3.08
CA LEU A 72 -17.97 -9.31 2.14
C LEU A 72 -16.82 -8.34 2.43
N ILE A 73 -15.60 -8.87 2.47
CA ILE A 73 -14.39 -8.06 2.59
C ILE A 73 -13.72 -8.05 1.21
N GLU A 74 -13.67 -6.89 0.57
CA GLU A 74 -12.89 -6.65 -0.64
C GLU A 74 -11.58 -5.93 -0.29
N VAL A 75 -10.57 -6.09 -1.15
CA VAL A 75 -9.34 -5.31 -1.09
C VAL A 75 -9.37 -4.29 -2.21
N LYS A 76 -9.16 -3.01 -1.91
CA LYS A 76 -9.09 -1.93 -2.90
C LYS A 76 -7.78 -1.16 -2.77
N GLY A 77 -7.11 -0.96 -3.89
CA GLY A 77 -5.84 -0.23 -3.99
C GLY A 77 -5.91 1.01 -4.88
N SER A 78 -7.09 1.48 -5.29
CA SER A 78 -7.21 2.64 -6.17
C SER A 78 -6.67 3.91 -5.50
N PRO A 79 -6.04 4.84 -6.25
CA PRO A 79 -5.51 6.09 -5.69
C PRO A 79 -6.52 6.87 -4.84
N GLN A 80 -7.78 6.96 -5.31
CA GLN A 80 -8.84 7.67 -4.60
C GLN A 80 -9.14 7.01 -3.24
N HIS A 81 -9.13 5.68 -3.19
CA HIS A 81 -9.35 4.95 -1.96
C HIS A 81 -8.16 5.06 -1.00
N VAL A 82 -6.92 4.96 -1.51
CA VAL A 82 -5.68 5.17 -0.74
C VAL A 82 -5.74 6.51 0.00
N ARG A 83 -6.04 7.60 -0.73
CA ARG A 83 -6.14 8.93 -0.14
C ARG A 83 -7.27 9.02 0.88
N ALA A 84 -8.48 8.58 0.52
CA ALA A 84 -9.62 8.63 1.43
C ALA A 84 -9.36 7.89 2.74
N CYS A 85 -8.75 6.70 2.69
CA CYS A 85 -8.34 5.97 3.88
C CYS A 85 -7.28 6.73 4.70
N CYS A 86 -6.31 7.36 4.04
CA CYS A 86 -5.26 8.11 4.72
C CYS A 86 -5.84 9.30 5.50
N GLU A 87 -6.69 10.11 4.87
CA GLU A 87 -7.34 11.24 5.56
C GLU A 87 -8.18 10.76 6.75
N ALA A 88 -8.94 9.68 6.55
CA ALA A 88 -9.81 9.15 7.60
C ALA A 88 -9.01 8.55 8.76
N SER A 89 -7.86 7.92 8.50
CA SER A 89 -6.94 7.45 9.55
C SER A 89 -6.31 8.62 10.32
N LEU A 90 -5.90 9.70 9.64
CA LEU A 90 -5.37 10.91 10.30
C LEU A 90 -6.42 11.52 11.24
N GLU A 91 -7.68 11.62 10.79
CA GLU A 91 -8.78 12.12 11.61
C GLU A 91 -9.06 11.23 12.83
N ARG A 92 -9.12 9.90 12.65
CA ARG A 92 -9.39 8.96 13.75
C ARG A 92 -8.27 8.92 14.79
N LEU A 93 -7.03 8.99 14.33
CA LEU A 93 -5.85 9.05 15.20
C LEU A 93 -5.67 10.45 15.82
N ASP A 94 -6.30 11.48 15.25
CA ASP A 94 -6.15 12.89 15.61
C ASP A 94 -4.68 13.34 15.59
N VAL A 95 -4.02 13.12 14.45
CA VAL A 95 -2.61 13.46 14.21
C VAL A 95 -2.42 14.12 12.85
N ASP A 96 -1.42 14.99 12.73
CA ASP A 96 -1.09 15.67 11.47
C ASP A 96 -0.39 14.76 10.45
N TYR A 97 0.26 13.70 10.93
CA TYR A 97 0.99 12.75 10.08
C TYR A 97 1.02 11.34 10.67
N ILE A 98 1.18 10.35 9.79
CA ILE A 98 1.46 8.94 10.12
C ILE A 98 2.93 8.64 9.82
N ASP A 99 3.64 7.92 10.69
CA ASP A 99 5.05 7.61 10.45
C ASP A 99 5.19 6.54 9.37
N LEU A 100 4.45 5.44 9.46
CA LEU A 100 4.53 4.34 8.49
C LEU A 100 3.14 3.90 8.03
N TYR A 101 2.86 4.00 6.74
CA TYR A 101 1.56 3.68 6.18
C TYR A 101 1.63 2.46 5.27
N PHE A 102 0.89 1.41 5.64
CA PHE A 102 0.91 0.15 4.93
C PHE A 102 -0.27 0.01 3.97
N GLN A 103 0.01 -0.58 2.80
CA GLN A 103 -1.01 -1.36 2.12
C GLN A 103 -1.21 -2.68 2.89
N HIS A 104 -2.41 -2.92 3.44
CA HIS A 104 -2.70 -4.05 4.32
C HIS A 104 -2.78 -5.39 3.57
N ARG A 105 -3.34 -5.39 2.36
CA ARG A 105 -3.36 -6.55 1.46
C ARG A 105 -3.18 -6.11 0.03
N VAL A 106 -2.60 -6.98 -0.79
CA VAL A 106 -2.49 -6.74 -2.24
C VAL A 106 -3.87 -6.81 -2.88
N ASP A 107 -4.27 -5.74 -3.57
CA ASP A 107 -5.46 -5.74 -4.42
C ASP A 107 -5.18 -6.59 -5.65
N THR A 108 -5.82 -7.75 -5.74
CA THR A 108 -5.70 -8.72 -6.84
C THR A 108 -6.85 -8.64 -7.83
N SER A 109 -7.71 -7.61 -7.74
CA SER A 109 -8.83 -7.42 -8.69
C SER A 109 -8.35 -7.18 -10.12
N VAL A 110 -7.05 -6.94 -10.30
CA VAL A 110 -6.35 -7.05 -11.57
C VAL A 110 -5.56 -8.37 -11.55
N PRO A 111 -5.96 -9.39 -12.33
CA PRO A 111 -5.32 -10.71 -12.34
C PRO A 111 -3.84 -10.62 -12.73
N ILE A 112 -3.00 -11.43 -12.07
CA ILE A 112 -1.55 -11.52 -12.36
C ILE A 112 -1.27 -12.43 -13.57
N GLU A 113 -2.26 -13.25 -13.96
CA GLU A 113 -2.06 -14.39 -14.86
C GLU A 113 -1.76 -14.04 -16.33
N ASP A 114 -1.67 -12.77 -16.72
CA ASP A 114 -1.18 -12.38 -18.06
C ASP A 114 0.29 -11.92 -18.10
N THR A 115 0.99 -11.90 -16.96
CA THR A 115 2.36 -11.32 -16.89
C THR A 115 3.47 -12.37 -17.02
N VAL A 116 3.19 -13.67 -16.83
CA VAL A 116 4.22 -14.74 -16.79
C VAL A 116 4.54 -15.32 -18.18
N SER A 117 3.72 -15.06 -19.21
CA SER A 117 3.91 -15.64 -20.56
C SER A 117 4.80 -14.82 -21.50
N ARG A 118 5.31 -13.65 -21.07
CA ARG A 118 6.05 -12.74 -21.97
C ARG A 118 7.22 -12.01 -21.31
N MET A 119 8.01 -12.72 -20.50
CA MET A 119 9.41 -12.31 -20.27
C MET A 119 10.28 -12.77 -21.44
N ARG A 120 10.41 -11.91 -22.46
CA ARG A 120 11.63 -11.87 -23.27
C ARG A 120 12.39 -10.60 -22.86
N PRO A 121 13.60 -10.70 -22.28
CA PRO A 121 14.31 -9.53 -21.78
C PRO A 121 15.07 -8.85 -22.92
N THR A 122 14.86 -7.55 -23.13
CA THR A 122 15.85 -6.63 -23.74
C THR A 122 15.66 -5.26 -23.09
N LYS A 123 16.48 -4.94 -22.09
CA LYS A 123 17.70 -4.12 -22.18
C LYS A 123 17.40 -2.68 -22.61
N ASP A 124 17.57 -1.79 -21.64
CA ASP A 124 17.81 -0.37 -21.76
C ASP A 124 16.61 0.53 -22.10
N CYS A 125 16.25 1.33 -21.10
CA CYS A 125 16.14 2.78 -21.23
C CYS A 125 15.36 3.28 -22.45
N LEU A 126 14.03 3.42 -22.30
CA LEU A 126 13.25 4.27 -23.19
C LEU A 126 13.78 5.71 -23.10
N ASN A 127 14.46 6.17 -24.15
CA ASN A 127 14.89 7.56 -24.33
C ASN A 127 14.13 8.23 -25.49
N GLU A 128 14.16 9.57 -25.54
CA GLU A 128 13.37 10.39 -26.48
C GLU A 128 13.59 10.05 -27.97
N SER A 129 14.70 9.38 -28.31
CA SER A 129 15.03 8.93 -29.66
C SER A 129 14.05 7.90 -30.22
N MET A 130 13.39 7.12 -29.34
CA MET A 130 12.51 6.02 -29.74
C MET A 130 11.08 6.49 -30.09
N LEU A 131 10.64 7.62 -29.52
CA LEU A 131 9.42 8.33 -29.95
C LEU A 131 9.53 8.78 -31.42
N TRP A 132 10.73 9.16 -31.86
CA TRP A 132 11.00 9.59 -33.23
C TRP A 132 11.06 8.45 -34.25
N PHE A 133 11.49 7.24 -33.84
CA PHE A 133 11.58 6.08 -34.74
C PHE A 133 10.21 5.45 -35.04
N ILE A 134 9.30 5.46 -34.07
CA ILE A 134 7.91 4.98 -34.23
C ILE A 134 7.14 5.88 -35.21
N ASP A 135 7.39 7.19 -35.18
CA ASP A 135 6.73 8.18 -36.04
C ASP A 135 7.10 8.02 -37.53
N ARG A 136 8.33 7.58 -37.84
CA ARG A 136 8.83 7.49 -39.23
C ARG A 136 8.73 6.13 -39.90
N GLN A 137 8.79 5.00 -39.17
CA GLN A 137 8.81 3.67 -39.80
C GLN A 137 7.46 2.93 -39.80
N VAL A 138 6.53 3.23 -38.90
CA VAL A 138 5.25 2.50 -38.79
C VAL A 138 4.12 3.17 -39.60
N CYS A 139 4.21 4.48 -39.83
CA CYS A 139 3.13 5.26 -40.45
C CYS A 139 2.85 5.05 -41.97
N PRO A 140 3.73 4.50 -42.84
CA PRO A 140 3.35 4.35 -44.24
C PRO A 140 2.42 3.17 -44.54
N MET A 141 2.27 2.19 -43.63
CA MET A 141 1.63 0.90 -43.95
C MET A 141 0.18 0.73 -43.48
N PHE A 142 -0.32 1.61 -42.61
CA PHE A 142 -1.70 1.51 -42.12
C PHE A 142 -2.39 2.87 -42.23
N LYS A 143 -3.30 3.00 -43.21
CA LYS A 143 -4.33 4.06 -43.27
C LYS A 143 -5.37 3.86 -42.15
N LEU A 144 -4.94 3.88 -40.90
CA LEU A 144 -5.83 3.92 -39.74
C LEU A 144 -5.94 5.38 -39.29
N ARG A 145 -7.17 5.89 -39.27
CA ARG A 145 -7.52 7.20 -38.72
C ARG A 145 -6.83 7.38 -37.37
N ALA A 146 -6.19 8.53 -37.19
CA ALA A 146 -5.46 8.94 -36.00
C ALA A 146 -6.32 8.77 -34.74
N LEU A 147 -6.18 7.64 -34.06
CA LEU A 147 -6.38 7.59 -32.62
C LEU A 147 -5.15 8.28 -32.00
N PRO A 148 -5.34 9.23 -31.08
CA PRO A 148 -4.21 9.94 -30.48
C PRO A 148 -3.25 8.93 -29.86
N ILE A 149 -1.94 9.09 -30.08
CA ILE A 149 -0.88 8.20 -29.59
C ILE A 149 -1.03 7.85 -28.09
N LYS A 150 -1.64 8.74 -27.29
CA LYS A 150 -2.05 8.50 -25.89
C LYS A 150 -2.99 7.30 -25.71
N ALA A 151 -3.93 7.08 -26.63
CA ALA A 151 -4.88 5.97 -26.60
C ALA A 151 -4.22 4.62 -26.96
N LEU A 152 -3.17 4.64 -27.78
CA LEU A 152 -2.41 3.43 -28.15
C LEU A 152 -1.39 3.03 -27.08
N LEU A 153 -0.81 4.01 -26.36
CA LEU A 153 0.04 3.74 -25.19
C LEU A 153 -0.76 3.15 -24.02
N ALA A 154 -2.03 3.54 -23.86
CA ALA A 154 -2.93 2.98 -22.85
C ALA A 154 -3.32 1.51 -23.11
N THR A 155 -3.16 1.00 -24.34
CA THR A 155 -3.42 -0.41 -24.68
C THR A 155 -2.17 -1.29 -24.67
N LEU A 156 -0.97 -0.70 -24.49
CA LEU A 156 0.31 -1.41 -24.55
C LEU A 156 1.00 -1.59 -23.20
N ILE A 157 0.50 -0.93 -22.14
CA ILE A 157 0.90 -1.22 -20.77
C ILE A 157 -0.03 -2.33 -20.26
N PRO A 158 0.49 -3.50 -19.84
CA PRO A 158 -0.35 -4.50 -19.18
C PRO A 158 -1.14 -3.82 -18.06
N PHE A 159 -2.46 -3.98 -18.01
CA PHE A 159 -3.32 -3.29 -17.02
C PHE A 159 -2.84 -3.52 -15.56
N ASP A 160 -2.19 -4.66 -15.28
CA ASP A 160 -1.51 -4.99 -14.02
C ASP A 160 -0.34 -4.02 -13.70
N LEU A 161 0.45 -3.62 -14.70
CA LEU A 161 1.49 -2.60 -14.52
C LEU A 161 0.90 -1.26 -14.08
N ALA A 162 -0.27 -0.86 -14.57
CA ALA A 162 -0.84 0.43 -14.19
C ALA A 162 -1.27 0.47 -12.72
N ALA A 163 -1.83 -0.62 -12.19
CA ALA A 163 -2.42 -0.64 -10.84
C ALA A 163 -1.39 -0.41 -9.72
N VAL A 164 -0.26 -1.12 -9.76
CA VAL A 164 0.82 -0.93 -8.76
C VAL A 164 1.39 0.49 -8.85
N TYR A 165 1.65 0.98 -10.06
CA TYR A 165 2.24 2.31 -10.27
C TYR A 165 1.30 3.44 -9.87
N LEU A 166 -0.01 3.31 -10.14
CA LEU A 166 -1.00 4.31 -9.74
C LEU A 166 -1.12 4.41 -8.21
N LYS A 167 -1.26 3.27 -7.54
CA LYS A 167 -1.35 3.21 -6.08
C LYS A 167 -0.08 3.73 -5.40
N MET A 168 1.08 3.24 -5.83
CA MET A 168 2.37 3.68 -5.29
C MET A 168 2.64 5.15 -5.62
N GLY A 169 2.17 5.63 -6.77
CA GLY A 169 2.21 7.04 -7.14
C GLY A 169 1.38 7.90 -6.18
N GLU A 170 0.23 7.42 -5.72
CA GLU A 170 -0.57 8.14 -4.73
C GLU A 170 0.07 8.13 -3.34
N LEU A 171 0.60 6.99 -2.90
CA LEU A 171 1.36 6.90 -1.66
C LEU A 171 2.58 7.85 -1.67
N LYS A 172 3.28 7.93 -2.80
CA LYS A 172 4.38 8.88 -3.00
C LYS A 172 3.92 10.33 -2.82
N LYS A 173 2.76 10.73 -3.36
CA LYS A 173 2.23 12.08 -3.14
C LYS A 173 1.92 12.34 -1.67
N LEU A 174 1.36 11.37 -0.96
CA LEU A 174 1.09 11.50 0.48
C LEU A 174 2.38 11.70 1.29
N VAL A 175 3.49 11.08 0.85
CA VAL A 175 4.84 11.34 1.41
C VAL A 175 5.28 12.77 1.11
N GLU A 176 5.17 13.21 -0.13
CA GLU A 176 5.55 14.57 -0.57
C GLU A 176 4.72 15.66 0.14
N GLU A 177 3.46 15.38 0.45
CA GLU A 177 2.55 16.26 1.21
C GLU A 177 2.80 16.22 2.73
N GLY A 178 3.65 15.31 3.23
CA GLY A 178 3.95 15.16 4.65
C GLY A 178 2.86 14.47 5.48
N LYS A 179 1.80 13.95 4.83
CA LYS A 179 0.71 13.21 5.50
C LYS A 179 1.18 11.86 6.04
N ILE A 180 2.11 11.23 5.33
CA ILE A 180 2.79 10.02 5.77
C ILE A 180 4.30 10.23 5.62
N LYS A 181 5.13 9.61 6.46
CA LYS A 181 6.60 9.69 6.29
C LYS A 181 7.15 8.53 5.46
N TYR A 182 6.66 7.33 5.71
CA TYR A 182 7.18 6.10 5.14
C TYR A 182 6.07 5.20 4.61
N ILE A 183 6.41 4.37 3.63
CA ILE A 183 5.49 3.41 3.01
C ILE A 183 5.91 1.99 3.36
N GLY A 184 4.93 1.17 3.73
CA GLY A 184 5.09 -0.26 3.96
C GLY A 184 4.15 -1.11 3.12
N LEU A 185 4.45 -2.40 2.99
CA LEU A 185 3.59 -3.39 2.35
C LEU A 185 3.36 -4.58 3.29
N SER A 186 2.14 -5.11 3.34
CA SER A 186 1.82 -6.32 4.11
C SER A 186 1.42 -7.47 3.18
N GLU A 187 2.01 -8.63 3.43
CA GLU A 187 1.86 -9.87 2.63
C GLU A 187 2.05 -9.68 1.10
N PRO A 188 3.07 -8.93 0.62
CA PRO A 188 3.27 -8.79 -0.82
C PRO A 188 3.99 -10.00 -1.43
N SER A 189 3.75 -10.23 -2.72
CA SER A 189 4.60 -11.11 -3.53
C SER A 189 5.94 -10.43 -3.88
N ILE A 190 6.95 -11.24 -4.24
CA ILE A 190 8.27 -10.76 -4.72
C ILE A 190 8.14 -9.74 -5.85
N ASP A 191 7.27 -10.03 -6.82
CA ASP A 191 7.03 -9.14 -7.95
C ASP A 191 6.42 -7.80 -7.49
N THR A 192 5.46 -7.85 -6.57
CA THR A 192 4.86 -6.65 -5.98
C THR A 192 5.92 -5.80 -5.27
N ILE A 193 6.81 -6.41 -4.49
CA ILE A 193 7.90 -5.71 -3.79
C ILE A 193 8.80 -5.00 -4.81
N LYS A 194 9.29 -5.74 -5.81
CA LYS A 194 10.20 -5.21 -6.84
C LYS A 194 9.56 -4.06 -7.63
N ARG A 195 8.28 -4.17 -7.99
CA ARG A 195 7.56 -3.12 -8.73
C ARG A 195 7.31 -1.90 -7.86
N ALA A 196 6.85 -2.09 -6.64
CA ALA A 196 6.56 -0.98 -5.74
C ALA A 196 7.82 -0.19 -5.37
N HIS A 197 8.92 -0.88 -5.06
CA HIS A 197 10.19 -0.25 -4.68
C HIS A 197 10.83 0.57 -5.81
N LYS A 198 10.53 0.26 -7.08
CA LYS A 198 10.94 1.09 -8.24
C LYS A 198 10.22 2.44 -8.30
N VAL A 199 9.02 2.56 -7.74
CA VAL A 199 8.23 3.79 -7.76
C VAL A 199 8.59 4.69 -6.58
N HIS A 200 8.68 4.10 -5.38
CA HIS A 200 9.10 4.78 -4.16
C HIS A 200 9.73 3.76 -3.19
N PRO A 201 10.79 4.12 -2.43
CA PRO A 201 11.41 3.22 -1.47
C PRO A 201 10.42 2.65 -0.44
N ILE A 202 10.34 1.32 -0.37
CA ILE A 202 9.55 0.62 0.63
C ILE A 202 10.37 0.49 1.91
N THR A 203 9.86 1.03 3.02
CA THR A 203 10.56 1.09 4.30
C THR A 203 10.43 -0.20 5.11
N ALA A 204 9.29 -0.88 5.02
CA ALA A 204 9.04 -2.09 5.80
C ALA A 204 8.13 -3.07 5.04
N LEU A 205 8.39 -4.36 5.21
CA LEU A 205 7.46 -5.42 4.90
C LEU A 205 6.92 -6.03 6.19
N GLN A 206 5.60 -6.23 6.25
CA GLN A 206 4.95 -6.97 7.33
C GLN A 206 4.47 -8.32 6.80
N MET A 207 5.10 -9.39 7.27
CA MET A 207 4.88 -10.77 6.87
C MET A 207 4.68 -11.64 8.11
N GLU A 208 3.92 -12.73 7.97
CA GLU A 208 3.96 -13.81 8.95
C GLU A 208 5.35 -14.46 8.98
N TYR A 209 5.94 -14.54 10.18
CA TYR A 209 7.22 -15.20 10.40
C TYR A 209 7.36 -15.62 11.85
N SER A 210 7.66 -16.90 12.07
CA SER A 210 7.85 -17.48 13.40
C SER A 210 8.71 -18.74 13.33
N LEU A 211 8.94 -19.40 14.47
CA LEU A 211 9.57 -20.73 14.47
C LEU A 211 8.76 -21.78 13.69
N TRP A 212 7.45 -21.57 13.51
CA TRP A 212 6.54 -22.48 12.84
C TRP A 212 6.24 -22.11 11.38
N THR A 213 6.54 -20.88 10.98
CA THR A 213 6.25 -20.32 9.65
C THR A 213 7.48 -19.57 9.14
N ARG A 214 8.23 -20.21 8.23
CA ARG A 214 9.58 -19.79 7.79
C ARG A 214 9.69 -19.66 6.27
N GLU A 215 8.57 -19.66 5.56
CA GLU A 215 8.46 -19.65 4.09
C GLU A 215 9.13 -18.42 3.47
N ILE A 216 9.25 -17.32 4.21
CA ILE A 216 9.84 -16.07 3.71
C ILE A 216 11.38 -16.08 3.68
N GLU A 217 12.05 -17.09 4.25
CA GLU A 217 13.51 -17.12 4.39
C GLU A 217 14.26 -17.28 3.07
N ASP A 218 13.71 -18.05 2.13
CA ASP A 218 14.42 -18.41 0.90
C ASP A 218 14.45 -17.27 -0.12
N GLU A 219 13.37 -16.47 -0.20
CA GLU A 219 13.23 -15.49 -1.27
C GLU A 219 12.92 -14.06 -0.77
N ILE A 220 12.02 -13.90 0.21
CA ILE A 220 11.56 -12.57 0.66
C ILE A 220 12.62 -11.90 1.53
N ILE A 221 13.19 -12.59 2.52
CA ILE A 221 14.23 -12.02 3.40
C ILE A 221 15.48 -11.60 2.60
N PRO A 222 16.03 -12.42 1.68
CA PRO A 222 17.15 -12.02 0.84
C PRO A 222 16.81 -10.83 -0.06
N LEU A 223 15.59 -10.74 -0.58
CA LEU A 223 15.16 -9.61 -1.41
C LEU A 223 15.11 -8.28 -0.64
N CYS A 224 14.83 -8.32 0.66
CA CYS A 224 14.74 -7.13 1.52
C CYS A 224 16.10 -6.59 2.00
N ARG A 225 17.18 -7.38 1.88
CA ARG A 225 18.53 -7.01 2.32
C ARG A 225 19.32 -6.31 1.22
#